data_AF-A0AAJ7SDE0-F1
#
_entry.id   AF-A0AAJ7SDE0-F1
#
_cell.length_a   1.000
_cell.length_b   1.000
_cell.length_c   1.000
_cell.angle_alpha   90.00
_cell.angle_beta   90.00
_cell.angle_gamma   90.00
#
_symmetry.space_group_name_H-M   'P 1'
#
loop_
_entity.id
_entity.type
_entity.pdbx_description
1 polymer ?
#
loop_
_entity_poly.entity_id
_entity_poly.type
_entity_poly.pdbx_seq_one_letter_code
_entity_poly.pdbx_strand_id
1 'polypeptide(L)'
;MRDNENTKIVGQSVILVPYKEKHVKRYHEWMKSAELRYFTGSEMLTLEEEFRMQQRWQQDQDKCTFIVLDKVVFDQSGDEIEAMIGDTNLFFNEPDEPKTAEIEIMIADVAYRGKRRGWEAIILMLLHGIDKLHTSKFKAKIKFDNDRSIRMFEKLGFHERRPLLFNSIIYGSFYTGAEFAQQTYTRIYKFSLPPISAKAEEDASSLKLENSLFLWIKKLDEKLGLLNDDSSQLRSYNWAQLKRYAIYGCFIAGPVLHGWYKWLDAYYKGKTMKTVLAKLLVDQFVLTPPLITIFFISMSLMEGKANMFDECKAKFVQTFKTSCMYWLPVQFLNFLLIPPAFRVSFVSIAAFCWVNILCYLKSTPVSEYNNNRIKC
;
A
#
# COMPACT_ATOMS: atom_id res chain seq x y z
N MET A 1 3.21 -23.46 18.64
CA MET A 1 2.85 -22.75 19.88
C MET A 1 2.72 -23.75 21.01
N ARG A 2 3.31 -23.47 22.17
CA ARG A 2 3.05 -24.28 23.38
C ARG A 2 1.60 -24.18 23.84
N ASP A 3 0.96 -23.04 23.60
CA ASP A 3 -0.37 -22.74 24.12
C ASP A 3 -1.46 -23.69 23.59
N ASN A 4 -1.27 -24.28 22.41
CA ASN A 4 -2.23 -25.23 21.84
C ASN A 4 -1.85 -26.70 22.06
N GLU A 5 -0.75 -27.03 22.73
CA GLU A 5 -0.20 -28.40 22.84
C GLU A 5 -1.18 -29.45 23.40
N ASN A 6 -2.08 -29.01 24.29
CA ASN A 6 -3.10 -29.85 24.91
C ASN A 6 -4.54 -29.48 24.49
N THR A 7 -4.67 -28.69 23.42
CA THR A 7 -5.97 -28.22 22.95
C THR A 7 -6.52 -29.16 21.87
N LYS A 8 -7.74 -29.67 22.08
CA LYS A 8 -8.52 -30.39 21.07
C LYS A 8 -9.82 -29.63 20.82
N ILE A 9 -10.07 -29.23 19.58
CA ILE A 9 -11.28 -28.50 19.20
C ILE A 9 -12.16 -29.43 18.40
N VAL A 10 -13.36 -29.71 18.90
CA VAL A 10 -14.29 -30.67 18.29
C VAL A 10 -15.39 -29.91 17.59
N GLY A 11 -15.46 -30.03 16.27
CA GLY A 11 -16.55 -29.55 15.45
C GLY A 11 -17.66 -30.60 15.26
N GLN A 12 -18.57 -30.27 14.35
CA GLN A 12 -19.60 -31.15 13.84
C GLN A 12 -19.02 -32.24 12.93
N SER A 13 -18.09 -31.89 12.03
CA SER A 13 -17.53 -32.85 11.06
C SER A 13 -16.01 -32.93 11.06
N VAL A 14 -15.33 -31.98 11.69
CA VAL A 14 -13.87 -31.99 11.82
C VAL A 14 -13.44 -31.92 13.28
N ILE A 15 -12.23 -32.40 13.56
CA ILE A 15 -11.56 -32.22 14.83
C ILE A 15 -10.22 -31.55 14.56
N LEU A 16 -9.88 -30.51 15.33
CA LEU A 16 -8.56 -29.88 15.30
C LEU A 16 -7.72 -30.43 16.45
N VAL A 17 -6.57 -31.01 16.12
CA VAL A 17 -5.59 -31.53 17.08
C VAL A 17 -4.23 -30.89 16.89
N PRO A 18 -3.38 -30.79 17.93
CA PRO A 18 -2.10 -30.11 17.81
C PRO A 18 -1.16 -30.90 16.87
N TYR A 19 -0.34 -30.18 16.09
CA TYR A 19 0.63 -30.84 15.22
C TYR A 19 1.79 -31.45 16.04
N LYS A 20 1.91 -32.78 16.00
CA LYS A 20 2.86 -33.57 16.76
C LYS A 20 3.76 -34.38 15.84
N GLU A 21 4.87 -34.87 16.37
CA GLU A 21 5.87 -35.69 15.67
C GLU A 21 5.25 -36.87 14.89
N LYS A 22 4.23 -37.55 15.46
CA LYS A 22 3.54 -38.67 14.81
C LYS A 22 2.86 -38.32 13.48
N HIS A 23 2.52 -37.05 13.25
CA HIS A 23 1.86 -36.59 12.02
C HIS A 23 2.86 -36.30 10.89
N VAL A 24 4.15 -36.12 11.21
CA VAL A 24 5.18 -35.60 10.28
C VAL A 24 5.31 -36.48 9.04
N LYS A 25 5.32 -37.81 9.20
CA LYS A 25 5.49 -38.73 8.06
C LYS A 25 4.37 -38.59 7.03
N ARG A 26 3.11 -38.54 7.48
CA ARG A 26 1.93 -38.36 6.60
C ARG A 26 1.94 -36.96 5.99
N TYR A 27 2.27 -35.94 6.78
CA TYR A 27 2.39 -34.56 6.31
C TYR A 27 3.44 -34.43 5.20
N HIS A 28 4.62 -35.04 5.38
CA HIS A 28 5.67 -35.07 4.38
C HIS A 28 5.22 -35.70 3.06
N GLU A 29 4.43 -36.79 3.09
CA GLU A 29 3.83 -37.36 1.87
C GLU A 29 2.92 -36.37 1.14
N TRP A 30 2.14 -35.55 1.86
CA TRP A 30 1.35 -34.48 1.24
C TRP A 30 2.24 -33.43 0.60
N MET A 31 3.32 -33.03 1.27
CA MET A 31 4.26 -32.03 0.78
C MET A 31 5.08 -32.49 -0.43
N LYS A 32 5.02 -33.77 -0.84
CA LYS A 32 5.54 -34.22 -2.14
C LYS A 32 4.70 -33.74 -3.32
N SER A 33 3.42 -33.40 -3.13
CA SER A 33 2.57 -32.85 -4.18
C SER A 33 2.98 -31.42 -4.55
N ALA A 34 3.31 -31.20 -5.83
CA ALA A 34 3.64 -29.87 -6.35
C ALA A 34 2.42 -28.92 -6.31
N GLU A 35 1.21 -29.44 -6.49
CA GLU A 35 -0.03 -28.66 -6.39
C GLU A 35 -0.22 -28.11 -4.98
N LEU A 36 -0.05 -28.96 -3.95
CA LEU A 36 -0.20 -28.53 -2.56
C LEU A 36 0.85 -27.47 -2.22
N ARG A 37 2.12 -27.72 -2.54
CA ARG A 37 3.19 -26.74 -2.32
C ARG A 37 2.95 -25.40 -3.02
N TYR A 38 2.40 -25.42 -4.23
CA TYR A 38 2.08 -24.20 -4.97
C TYR A 38 1.02 -23.35 -4.23
N PHE A 39 -0.04 -23.99 -3.75
CA PHE A 39 -1.14 -23.29 -3.07
C PHE A 39 -0.82 -22.91 -1.62
N THR A 40 0.03 -23.67 -0.93
CA THR A 40 0.51 -23.33 0.43
C THR A 40 1.71 -22.39 0.42
N GLY A 41 2.40 -22.24 -0.72
CA GLY A 41 3.66 -21.49 -0.80
C GLY A 41 4.83 -22.18 -0.08
N SER A 42 4.75 -23.50 0.11
CA SER A 42 5.76 -24.30 0.81
C SER A 42 6.90 -24.74 -0.11
N GLU A 43 8.11 -24.82 0.44
CA GLU A 43 9.26 -25.44 -0.22
C GLU A 43 9.26 -26.96 -0.02
N MET A 44 9.98 -27.68 -0.88
CA MET A 44 10.18 -29.11 -0.68
C MET A 44 11.29 -29.32 0.35
N LEU A 45 10.96 -30.00 1.45
CA LEU A 45 11.89 -30.35 2.51
C LEU A 45 12.17 -31.85 2.52
N THR A 46 13.35 -32.23 3.03
CA THR A 46 13.65 -33.60 3.42
C THR A 46 12.83 -34.00 4.66
N LEU A 47 12.69 -35.30 4.91
CA LEU A 47 11.93 -35.79 6.07
C LEU A 47 12.57 -35.32 7.38
N GLU A 48 13.90 -35.30 7.46
CA GLU A 48 14.65 -34.80 8.62
C GLU A 48 14.41 -33.30 8.86
N GLU A 49 14.33 -32.51 7.79
CA GLU A 49 13.99 -31.08 7.87
C GLU A 49 12.55 -30.86 8.33
N GLU A 50 11.60 -31.67 7.89
CA GLU A 50 10.20 -31.64 8.37
C GLU A 50 10.11 -31.91 9.87
N PHE A 51 10.85 -32.90 10.39
CA PHE A 51 10.94 -33.16 11.84
C PHE A 51 11.49 -31.96 12.61
N ARG A 52 12.58 -31.35 12.10
CA ARG A 52 13.16 -30.14 12.73
C ARG A 52 12.20 -28.96 12.69
N MET A 53 11.49 -28.79 11.58
CA MET A 53 10.50 -27.73 11.40
C MET A 53 9.30 -27.92 12.35
N GLN A 54 8.79 -29.14 12.50
CA GLN A 54 7.71 -29.44 13.44
C GLN A 54 8.12 -29.11 14.88
N GLN A 55 9.31 -29.52 15.31
CA GLN A 55 9.83 -29.20 16.65
C GLN A 55 9.91 -27.69 16.89
N ARG A 56 10.38 -26.95 15.87
CA ARG A 56 10.42 -25.48 15.92
C ARG A 56 9.02 -24.89 16.04
N TRP A 57 8.07 -25.29 15.19
CA TRP A 57 6.70 -24.79 15.22
C TRP A 57 5.97 -25.10 16.52
N GLN A 58 6.27 -26.22 17.18
CA GLN A 58 5.73 -26.53 18.50
C GLN A 58 6.20 -25.52 19.55
N GLN A 59 7.45 -25.06 19.46
CA GLN A 59 8.05 -24.11 20.40
C GLN A 59 7.79 -22.63 20.06
N ASP A 60 7.54 -22.32 18.80
CA ASP A 60 7.29 -20.97 18.30
C ASP A 60 6.06 -20.32 18.94
N GLN A 61 6.20 -19.11 19.49
CA GLN A 61 5.11 -18.32 20.08
C GLN A 61 4.28 -17.57 19.04
N ASP A 62 4.80 -17.41 17.82
CA ASP A 62 4.17 -16.67 16.73
C ASP A 62 3.45 -17.58 15.73
N LYS A 63 3.41 -18.90 15.97
CA LYS A 63 2.73 -19.86 15.09
C LYS A 63 1.89 -20.87 15.85
N CYS A 64 0.57 -20.84 15.64
CA CYS A 64 -0.37 -21.84 16.14
C CYS A 64 -0.83 -22.75 14.99
N THR A 65 -0.64 -24.06 15.14
CA THR A 65 -0.92 -25.05 14.08
C THR A 65 -1.78 -26.18 14.62
N PHE A 66 -2.84 -26.50 13.89
CA PHE A 66 -3.66 -27.68 14.10
C PHE A 66 -3.70 -28.56 12.86
N ILE A 67 -3.69 -29.86 13.08
CA ILE A 67 -4.06 -30.87 12.08
C ILE A 67 -5.58 -31.01 12.09
N VAL A 68 -6.16 -31.03 10.89
CA VAL A 68 -7.59 -31.23 10.65
C VAL A 68 -7.83 -32.72 10.47
N LEU A 69 -8.65 -33.31 11.32
CA LEU A 69 -9.11 -34.69 11.22
C LEU A 69 -10.55 -34.73 10.69
N ASP A 70 -10.90 -35.74 9.89
CA ASP A 70 -12.30 -36.07 9.66
C ASP A 70 -12.85 -36.79 10.89
N LYS A 71 -13.95 -36.26 11.44
CA LYS A 71 -14.52 -36.74 12.70
C LYS A 71 -15.05 -38.17 12.59
N VAL A 72 -15.68 -38.53 11.46
CA VAL A 72 -16.29 -39.87 11.32
C VAL A 72 -15.21 -40.93 11.29
N VAL A 73 -14.12 -40.69 10.55
CA VAL A 73 -12.97 -41.61 10.50
C VAL A 73 -12.31 -41.72 11.87
N PHE A 74 -12.12 -40.59 12.57
CA PHE A 74 -11.52 -40.60 13.91
C PHE A 74 -12.37 -41.34 14.94
N ASP A 75 -13.69 -41.12 14.94
CA ASP A 75 -14.60 -41.76 15.89
C ASP A 75 -14.69 -43.29 15.66
N GLN A 76 -14.39 -43.77 14.46
CA GLN A 76 -14.37 -45.20 14.11
C GLN A 76 -13.02 -45.87 14.38
N SER A 77 -11.91 -45.24 13.98
CA SER A 77 -10.56 -45.81 14.06
C SER A 77 -9.86 -45.54 15.39
N GLY A 78 -10.14 -44.38 16.01
CA GLY A 78 -9.34 -43.84 17.11
C GLY A 78 -7.95 -43.35 16.69
N ASP A 79 -7.60 -43.36 15.41
CA ASP A 79 -6.27 -43.00 14.90
C ASP A 79 -6.26 -41.62 14.24
N GLU A 80 -5.45 -40.70 14.78
CA GLU A 80 -5.26 -39.36 14.22
C GLU A 80 -4.55 -39.40 12.85
N ILE A 81 -3.66 -40.37 12.62
CA ILE A 81 -2.91 -40.49 11.36
C ILE A 81 -3.80 -40.98 10.22
N GLU A 82 -4.73 -41.88 10.51
CA GLU A 82 -5.74 -42.33 9.55
C GLU A 82 -6.75 -41.21 9.26
N ALA A 83 -7.19 -40.52 10.31
CA ALA A 83 -8.22 -39.49 10.20
C ALA A 83 -7.71 -38.13 9.70
N MET A 84 -6.40 -37.86 9.65
CA MET A 84 -5.89 -36.56 9.22
C MET A 84 -6.11 -36.31 7.73
N ILE A 85 -6.71 -35.16 7.41
CA ILE A 85 -7.09 -34.75 6.05
C ILE A 85 -6.48 -33.41 5.63
N GLY A 86 -5.86 -32.68 6.55
CA GLY A 86 -5.27 -31.37 6.29
C GLY A 86 -4.73 -30.67 7.54
N ASP A 87 -4.49 -29.37 7.44
CA ASP A 87 -4.00 -28.52 8.54
C ASP A 87 -4.51 -27.08 8.43
N THR A 88 -4.52 -26.37 9.56
CA THR A 88 -4.82 -24.94 9.63
C THR A 88 -3.86 -24.23 10.58
N ASN A 89 -3.49 -23.00 10.23
CA ASN A 89 -2.44 -22.26 10.90
C ASN A 89 -2.89 -20.81 11.19
N LEU A 90 -2.40 -20.26 12.29
CA LEU A 90 -2.39 -18.82 12.58
C LEU A 90 -0.93 -18.37 12.78
N PHE A 91 -0.50 -17.37 12.00
CA PHE A 91 0.82 -16.76 12.12
C PHE A 91 0.74 -15.32 12.59
N PHE A 92 1.59 -14.96 13.57
CA PHE A 92 1.66 -13.64 14.20
C PHE A 92 2.95 -12.92 13.76
N ASN A 93 3.10 -12.75 12.45
CA ASN A 93 4.34 -12.28 11.83
C ASN A 93 4.54 -10.74 11.87
N GLU A 94 3.58 -9.97 12.38
CA GLU A 94 3.63 -8.50 12.36
C GLU A 94 3.85 -7.91 13.76
N PRO A 95 5.08 -7.48 14.11
CA PRO A 95 5.38 -6.94 15.43
C PRO A 95 4.62 -5.65 15.76
N ASP A 96 4.21 -4.87 14.74
CA ASP A 96 3.43 -3.64 14.91
C ASP A 96 1.94 -3.90 15.09
N GLU A 97 1.47 -5.07 14.66
CA GLU A 97 0.08 -5.48 14.75
C GLU A 97 -0.01 -6.83 15.50
N PRO A 98 0.34 -6.89 16.81
CA PRO A 98 0.46 -8.15 17.55
C PRO A 98 -0.88 -8.91 17.67
N LYS A 99 -2.02 -8.25 17.45
CA LYS A 99 -3.35 -8.85 17.43
C LYS A 99 -3.85 -9.21 16.03
N THR A 100 -2.99 -9.13 15.02
CA THR A 100 -3.28 -9.51 13.64
C THR A 100 -2.67 -10.87 13.34
N ALA A 101 -3.51 -11.85 13.01
CA ALA A 101 -3.07 -13.18 12.62
C ALA A 101 -3.28 -13.44 11.12
N GLU A 102 -2.29 -14.05 10.48
CA GLU A 102 -2.42 -14.64 9.15
C GLU A 102 -3.01 -16.04 9.28
N ILE A 103 -4.18 -16.27 8.69
CA ILE A 103 -4.85 -17.57 8.72
C ILE A 103 -4.59 -18.35 7.44
N GLU A 104 -4.25 -19.62 7.58
CA GLU A 104 -4.05 -20.57 6.48
C GLU A 104 -4.84 -21.86 6.71
N ILE A 105 -5.21 -22.52 5.63
CA ILE A 105 -5.92 -23.80 5.61
C ILE A 105 -5.49 -24.60 4.40
N MET A 106 -5.21 -25.88 4.61
CA MET A 106 -5.01 -26.86 3.57
C MET A 106 -5.88 -28.07 3.86
N ILE A 107 -6.64 -28.53 2.85
CA ILE A 107 -7.23 -29.87 2.85
C ILE A 107 -6.43 -30.70 1.85
N ALA A 108 -5.45 -31.44 2.37
CA ALA A 108 -4.51 -32.20 1.58
C ALA A 108 -5.20 -33.33 0.82
N ASP A 109 -6.05 -34.09 1.52
CA ASP A 109 -6.78 -35.21 0.93
C ASP A 109 -7.91 -34.73 0.01
N VAL A 110 -7.78 -35.06 -1.27
CA VAL A 110 -8.71 -34.66 -2.33
C VAL A 110 -10.12 -35.21 -2.08
N ALA A 111 -10.25 -36.39 -1.46
CA ALA A 111 -11.54 -37.02 -1.18
C ALA A 111 -12.40 -36.21 -0.19
N TYR A 112 -11.80 -35.28 0.56
CA TYR A 112 -12.48 -34.43 1.54
C TYR A 112 -12.67 -32.98 1.07
N ARG A 113 -12.13 -32.62 -0.11
CA ARG A 113 -12.37 -31.31 -0.72
C ARG A 113 -13.83 -31.20 -1.18
N GLY A 114 -14.40 -29.99 -1.11
CA GLY A 114 -15.80 -29.74 -1.48
C GLY A 114 -16.84 -30.21 -0.44
N LYS A 115 -16.43 -30.93 0.62
CA LYS A 115 -17.32 -31.43 1.70
C LYS A 115 -17.43 -30.47 2.90
N ARG A 116 -17.14 -29.18 2.69
CA ARG A 116 -17.12 -28.11 3.71
C ARG A 116 -16.19 -28.35 4.93
N ARG A 117 -15.26 -29.31 4.87
CA ARG A 117 -14.26 -29.56 5.93
C ARG A 117 -13.36 -28.36 6.19
N GLY A 118 -12.80 -27.76 5.13
CA GLY A 118 -11.99 -26.55 5.24
C GLY A 118 -12.77 -25.34 5.76
N TRP A 119 -14.05 -25.20 5.39
CA TRP A 119 -14.93 -24.15 5.89
C TRP A 119 -15.11 -24.23 7.40
N GLU A 120 -15.43 -25.43 7.90
CA GLU A 120 -15.63 -25.66 9.33
C GLU A 120 -14.31 -25.50 10.12
N ALA A 121 -13.21 -26.04 9.59
CA ALA A 121 -11.88 -25.91 10.20
C ALA A 121 -11.46 -24.44 10.37
N ILE A 122 -11.68 -23.60 9.35
CA ILE A 122 -11.40 -22.17 9.43
C ILE A 122 -12.26 -21.49 10.49
N ILE A 123 -13.56 -21.79 10.58
CA ILE A 123 -14.42 -21.18 11.60
C ILE A 123 -13.92 -21.54 13.01
N LEU A 124 -13.58 -22.80 13.25
CA LEU A 124 -13.03 -23.25 14.54
C LEU A 124 -11.70 -22.55 14.84
N MET A 125 -10.83 -22.38 13.84
CA MET A 125 -9.55 -21.70 14.00
C MET A 125 -9.72 -20.20 14.28
N LEU A 126 -10.67 -19.54 13.62
CA LEU A 126 -11.00 -18.13 13.87
C LEU A 126 -11.54 -17.94 15.30
N LEU A 127 -12.48 -18.78 15.72
CA LEU A 127 -13.02 -18.75 17.09
C LEU A 127 -11.92 -18.98 18.13
N HIS A 128 -11.03 -19.95 17.90
CA HIS A 128 -9.88 -20.18 18.76
C HIS A 128 -8.94 -18.97 18.83
N GLY A 129 -8.66 -18.35 17.67
CA GLY A 129 -7.86 -17.13 17.59
C GLY A 129 -8.45 -15.98 18.39
N ILE A 130 -9.78 -15.80 18.36
CA ILE A 130 -10.49 -14.76 19.13
C ILE A 130 -10.47 -15.08 20.63
N ASP A 131 -10.90 -16.28 21.01
CA ASP A 131 -11.17 -16.63 22.41
C ASP A 131 -9.90 -16.92 23.22
N LYS A 132 -8.90 -17.56 22.59
CA LYS A 132 -7.70 -18.04 23.29
C LYS A 132 -6.46 -17.23 22.98
N LEU A 133 -6.34 -16.72 21.75
CA LEU A 133 -5.15 -15.95 21.33
C LEU A 133 -5.41 -14.43 21.29
N HIS A 134 -6.62 -13.98 21.65
CA HIS A 134 -7.02 -12.57 21.68
C HIS A 134 -6.76 -11.82 20.36
N THR A 135 -6.91 -12.53 19.24
CA THR A 135 -6.75 -12.00 17.89
C THR A 135 -7.95 -11.12 17.54
N SER A 136 -7.70 -9.88 17.13
CA SER A 136 -8.74 -8.92 16.75
C SER A 136 -8.88 -8.73 15.24
N LYS A 137 -7.87 -9.15 14.47
CA LYS A 137 -7.84 -8.96 13.02
C LYS A 137 -7.24 -10.19 12.35
N PHE A 138 -7.89 -10.66 11.29
CA PHE A 138 -7.44 -11.79 10.51
C PHE A 138 -7.12 -11.36 9.09
N LYS A 139 -6.08 -11.93 8.51
CA LYS A 139 -5.71 -11.77 7.10
C LYS A 139 -5.47 -13.15 6.48
N ALA A 140 -5.83 -13.33 5.23
CA ALA A 140 -5.51 -14.52 4.46
C ALA A 140 -4.74 -14.09 3.21
N LYS A 141 -3.66 -14.81 2.88
CA LYS A 141 -2.95 -14.64 1.60
C LYS A 141 -3.30 -15.81 0.70
N ILE A 142 -3.90 -15.52 -0.44
CA ILE A 142 -4.43 -16.53 -1.36
C ILE A 142 -3.87 -16.23 -2.75
N LYS A 143 -3.44 -17.27 -3.47
CA LYS A 143 -3.05 -17.13 -4.87
C LYS A 143 -4.25 -16.70 -5.72
N PHE A 144 -4.00 -15.85 -6.71
CA PHE A 144 -5.06 -15.26 -7.55
C PHE A 144 -5.86 -16.29 -8.36
N ASP A 145 -5.27 -17.44 -8.65
CA ASP A 145 -5.87 -18.56 -9.38
C ASP A 145 -6.57 -19.59 -8.47
N ASN A 146 -6.58 -19.38 -7.15
CA ASN A 146 -7.26 -20.27 -6.20
C ASN A 146 -8.69 -19.82 -5.92
N ASP A 147 -9.57 -19.93 -6.93
CA ASP A 147 -10.98 -19.54 -6.86
C ASP A 147 -11.76 -20.26 -5.75
N ARG A 148 -11.33 -21.45 -5.34
CA ARG A 148 -11.98 -22.22 -4.27
C ARG A 148 -11.76 -21.54 -2.92
N SER A 149 -10.51 -21.22 -2.59
CA SER A 149 -10.18 -20.51 -1.34
C SER A 149 -10.71 -19.07 -1.35
N ILE A 150 -10.60 -18.35 -2.47
CA ILE A 150 -11.12 -16.98 -2.58
C ILE A 150 -12.62 -16.94 -2.23
N ARG A 151 -13.45 -17.74 -2.92
CA ARG A 151 -14.90 -17.78 -2.66
C ARG A 151 -15.24 -18.25 -1.25
N MET A 152 -14.43 -19.12 -0.65
CA MET A 152 -14.61 -19.55 0.73
C MET A 152 -14.39 -18.38 1.69
N PHE A 153 -13.28 -17.65 1.58
CA PHE A 153 -12.96 -16.52 2.44
C PHE A 153 -13.90 -15.33 2.22
N GLU A 154 -14.31 -15.04 0.99
CA GLU A 154 -15.33 -14.01 0.71
C GLU A 154 -16.65 -14.30 1.43
N LYS A 155 -17.12 -15.55 1.39
CA LYS A 155 -18.33 -15.98 2.10
C LYS A 155 -18.19 -15.93 3.63
N LEU A 156 -16.96 -16.01 4.15
CA LEU A 156 -16.65 -15.81 5.58
C LEU A 156 -16.55 -14.32 5.96
N GLY A 157 -16.77 -13.39 5.02
CA GLY A 157 -16.72 -11.95 5.26
C GLY A 157 -15.33 -11.33 5.10
N PHE A 158 -14.36 -12.06 4.51
CA PHE A 158 -13.09 -11.45 4.15
C PHE A 158 -13.26 -10.61 2.89
N HIS A 159 -12.61 -9.46 2.86
CA HIS A 159 -12.61 -8.56 1.71
C HIS A 159 -11.21 -8.46 1.12
N GLU A 160 -11.13 -8.47 -0.22
CA GLU A 160 -9.87 -8.29 -0.93
C GLU A 160 -9.29 -6.89 -0.61
N ARG A 161 -8.09 -6.87 -0.04
CA ARG A 161 -7.36 -5.62 0.18
C ARG A 161 -6.65 -5.24 -1.12
N ARG A 162 -6.88 -4.02 -1.61
CA ARG A 162 -6.20 -3.46 -2.80
C ARG A 162 -5.33 -2.25 -2.42
N PRO A 163 -4.12 -2.46 -1.85
CA PRO A 163 -3.29 -1.38 -1.31
C PRO A 163 -2.92 -0.31 -2.34
N LEU A 164 -2.62 -0.71 -3.58
CA LEU A 164 -2.28 0.22 -4.65
C LEU A 164 -3.44 1.18 -4.94
N LEU A 165 -4.66 0.65 -5.13
CA LEU A 165 -5.85 1.47 -5.40
C LEU A 165 -6.17 2.38 -4.22
N PHE A 166 -6.12 1.84 -3.00
CA PHE A 166 -6.36 2.63 -1.79
C PHE A 166 -5.36 3.79 -1.68
N ASN A 167 -4.06 3.51 -1.81
CA ASN A 167 -3.02 4.55 -1.77
C ASN A 167 -3.23 5.58 -2.89
N SER A 168 -3.57 5.13 -4.10
CA SER A 168 -3.84 6.01 -5.23
C SER A 168 -4.99 6.98 -4.96
N ILE A 169 -6.09 6.50 -4.38
CA ILE A 169 -7.23 7.34 -3.98
C ILE A 169 -6.83 8.34 -2.89
N ILE A 170 -6.04 7.90 -1.89
CA ILE A 170 -5.57 8.78 -0.81
C ILE A 170 -4.67 9.90 -1.35
N TYR A 171 -3.70 9.59 -2.20
CA TYR A 171 -2.87 10.63 -2.81
C TYR A 171 -3.69 11.56 -3.70
N GLY A 172 -4.62 11.01 -4.49
CA GLY A 172 -5.60 11.79 -5.25
C GLY A 172 -6.36 12.81 -4.41
N SER A 173 -6.86 12.40 -3.24
CA SER A 173 -7.60 13.29 -2.34
C SER A 173 -6.70 14.36 -1.71
N PHE A 174 -5.44 14.04 -1.38
CA PHE A 174 -4.49 15.02 -0.86
C PHE A 174 -4.19 16.13 -1.86
N TYR A 175 -3.84 15.78 -3.10
CA TYR A 175 -3.55 16.76 -4.17
C TYR A 175 -4.77 17.62 -4.51
N THR A 176 -5.94 16.99 -4.63
CA THR A 176 -7.20 17.69 -4.92
C THR A 176 -7.59 18.62 -3.77
N GLY A 177 -7.54 18.14 -2.53
CA GLY A 177 -7.91 18.91 -1.35
C GLY A 177 -6.99 20.10 -1.10
N ALA A 178 -5.69 19.93 -1.30
CA ALA A 178 -4.71 21.02 -1.17
C ALA A 178 -4.93 22.12 -2.23
N GLU A 179 -5.17 21.72 -3.49
CA GLU A 179 -5.48 22.69 -4.54
C GLU A 179 -6.81 23.43 -4.27
N PHE A 180 -7.84 22.72 -3.80
CA PHE A 180 -9.09 23.34 -3.39
C PHE A 180 -8.90 24.35 -2.25
N ALA A 181 -8.09 24.00 -1.24
CA ALA A 181 -7.73 24.90 -0.15
C ALA A 181 -6.99 26.14 -0.65
N GLN A 182 -6.03 25.97 -1.57
CA GLN A 182 -5.26 27.07 -2.17
C GLN A 182 -6.14 28.03 -2.99
N GLN A 183 -7.06 27.50 -3.79
CA GLN A 183 -8.03 28.32 -4.54
C GLN A 183 -8.97 29.08 -3.59
N THR A 184 -9.43 28.41 -2.53
CA THR A 184 -10.29 29.04 -1.52
C THR A 184 -9.55 30.16 -0.77
N TYR A 185 -8.30 29.92 -0.36
CA TYR A 185 -7.44 30.93 0.26
C TYR A 185 -7.23 32.14 -0.67
N THR A 186 -6.86 31.88 -1.92
CA THR A 186 -6.66 32.94 -2.93
C THR A 186 -7.93 33.78 -3.11
N ARG A 187 -9.10 33.15 -3.15
CA ARG A 187 -10.39 33.84 -3.28
C ARG A 187 -10.73 34.70 -2.08
N ILE A 188 -10.54 34.18 -0.86
CA ILE A 188 -10.89 34.91 0.36
C ILE A 188 -9.92 36.08 0.60
N TYR A 189 -8.63 35.89 0.36
CA TYR A 189 -7.59 36.84 0.80
C TYR A 189 -7.00 37.70 -0.32
N LYS A 190 -6.87 37.23 -1.57
CA LYS A 190 -6.34 38.06 -2.68
C LYS A 190 -7.41 38.91 -3.36
N PHE A 191 -8.71 38.61 -3.21
CA PHE A 191 -9.78 39.44 -3.76
C PHE A 191 -10.00 40.75 -2.98
N SER A 192 -9.32 40.95 -1.85
CA SER A 192 -9.34 42.19 -1.06
C SER A 192 -8.26 43.22 -1.43
N LEU A 193 -7.47 42.99 -2.49
CA LEU A 193 -6.46 43.95 -2.98
C LEU A 193 -6.74 44.33 -4.45
N PRO A 194 -6.75 45.64 -4.80
CA PRO A 194 -6.99 46.07 -6.17
C PRO A 194 -5.83 45.66 -7.10
N PRO A 195 -6.11 45.33 -8.37
CA PRO A 195 -5.09 44.85 -9.29
C PRO A 195 -4.13 45.98 -9.69
N ILE A 196 -2.83 45.76 -9.49
CA ILE A 196 -1.77 46.57 -10.08
C ILE A 196 -1.63 46.12 -11.55
N SER A 197 -1.83 47.06 -12.46
CA SER A 197 -1.72 46.84 -13.91
C SER A 197 -0.30 46.41 -14.29
N ALA A 198 -0.13 45.18 -14.77
CA ALA A 198 1.06 44.77 -15.49
C ALA A 198 0.70 44.64 -16.97
N LYS A 199 1.28 45.51 -17.79
CA LYS A 199 1.23 45.43 -19.25
C LYS A 199 1.89 44.12 -19.71
N ALA A 200 1.22 43.39 -20.59
CA ALA A 200 1.79 42.27 -21.31
C ALA A 200 2.46 42.80 -22.58
N GLU A 201 3.75 42.51 -22.75
CA GLU A 201 4.43 42.53 -24.04
C GLU A 201 4.39 41.11 -24.59
N GLU A 202 3.74 40.96 -25.74
CA GLU A 202 3.82 39.78 -26.60
C GLU A 202 5.12 39.86 -27.40
N ASP A 203 5.94 38.82 -27.33
CA ASP A 203 6.90 38.54 -28.40
C ASP A 203 6.76 37.08 -28.82
N ALA A 204 6.25 36.92 -30.04
CA ALA A 204 6.10 35.66 -30.75
C ALA A 204 7.39 35.34 -31.50
N SER A 205 7.94 34.14 -31.28
CA SER A 205 8.90 33.53 -32.20
C SER A 205 8.70 32.01 -32.17
N SER A 206 7.85 31.55 -33.08
CA SER A 206 7.50 30.15 -33.31
C SER A 206 8.64 29.39 -33.98
N LEU A 207 9.03 28.25 -33.41
CA LEU A 207 9.71 27.19 -34.14
C LEU A 207 9.05 25.85 -33.79
N LYS A 208 8.28 25.35 -34.76
CA LYS A 208 7.46 24.15 -34.67
C LYS A 208 8.34 22.89 -34.74
N LEU A 209 8.17 22.00 -33.78
CA LEU A 209 8.38 20.57 -33.96
C LEU A 209 7.20 19.82 -33.34
N GLU A 210 6.08 19.74 -34.08
CA GLU A 210 4.86 19.05 -33.65
C GLU A 210 5.04 17.53 -33.80
N ASN A 211 5.13 16.82 -32.67
CA ASN A 211 5.04 15.37 -32.63
C ASN A 211 3.58 14.91 -32.52
N SER A 212 3.20 13.86 -33.25
CA SER A 212 1.85 13.25 -33.23
C SER A 212 1.34 12.86 -31.84
N LEU A 213 2.25 12.60 -30.90
CA LEU A 213 1.95 12.25 -29.51
C LEU A 213 1.44 13.46 -28.71
N PHE A 214 2.02 14.65 -28.96
CA PHE A 214 1.58 15.90 -28.36
C PHE A 214 0.16 16.28 -28.83
N LEU A 215 -0.13 16.10 -30.12
CA LEU A 215 -1.47 16.31 -30.69
C LEU A 215 -2.51 15.35 -30.09
N TRP A 216 -2.14 14.09 -29.84
CA TRP A 216 -3.02 13.12 -29.19
C TRP A 216 -3.29 13.48 -27.72
N ILE A 217 -2.26 13.87 -26.97
CA ILE A 217 -2.39 14.33 -25.58
C ILE A 217 -3.27 15.58 -25.51
N LYS A 218 -3.06 16.55 -26.40
CA LYS A 218 -3.88 17.76 -26.45
C LYS A 218 -5.36 17.45 -26.70
N LYS A 219 -5.67 16.54 -27.64
CA LYS A 219 -7.05 16.07 -27.88
C LYS A 219 -7.65 15.35 -26.67
N LEU A 220 -6.84 14.61 -25.92
CA LEU A 220 -7.27 13.95 -24.69
C LEU A 220 -7.58 14.98 -23.59
N ASP A 221 -6.71 15.98 -23.41
CA ASP A 221 -6.85 17.04 -22.42
C ASP A 221 -8.08 17.92 -22.70
N GLU A 222 -8.34 18.23 -23.98
CA GLU A 222 -9.56 18.89 -24.44
C GLU A 222 -10.80 18.06 -24.09
N LYS A 223 -10.79 16.76 -24.41
CA LYS A 223 -11.90 15.84 -24.11
C LYS A 223 -12.18 15.69 -22.61
N LEU A 224 -11.15 15.76 -21.77
CA LEU A 224 -11.25 15.67 -20.32
C LEU A 224 -11.60 17.02 -19.66
N GLY A 225 -11.60 18.12 -20.42
CA GLY A 225 -11.81 19.48 -19.92
C GLY A 225 -10.71 19.88 -18.93
N LEU A 226 -9.46 19.56 -19.28
CA LEU A 226 -8.26 19.91 -18.50
C LEU A 226 -7.66 21.24 -18.94
N LEU A 227 -8.10 21.82 -20.06
CA LEU A 227 -7.75 23.18 -20.45
C LEU A 227 -8.66 24.19 -19.74
N ASN A 228 -8.13 25.39 -19.45
CA ASN A 228 -8.94 26.45 -18.86
C ASN A 228 -9.93 26.98 -19.91
N ASP A 229 -11.18 27.22 -19.52
CA ASP A 229 -12.16 27.92 -20.36
C ASP A 229 -12.04 29.42 -20.08
N ASP A 230 -11.67 30.22 -21.08
CA ASP A 230 -11.31 31.63 -20.89
C ASP A 230 -12.50 32.56 -20.55
N SER A 231 -13.73 32.03 -20.49
CA SER A 231 -14.95 32.83 -20.40
C SER A 231 -15.49 33.16 -19.00
N SER A 232 -14.89 32.69 -17.89
CA SER A 232 -15.48 32.93 -16.54
C SER A 232 -14.50 33.17 -15.39
N GLN A 233 -13.35 33.81 -15.64
CA GLN A 233 -12.23 33.85 -14.69
C GLN A 233 -12.45 34.59 -13.35
N LEU A 234 -13.55 35.32 -13.11
CA LEU A 234 -13.69 36.09 -11.85
C LEU A 234 -14.58 35.48 -10.75
N ARG A 235 -15.39 34.43 -10.99
CA ARG A 235 -16.36 33.94 -9.99
C ARG A 235 -16.51 32.44 -9.79
N SER A 236 -15.85 31.57 -10.58
CA SER A 236 -15.91 30.11 -10.39
C SER A 236 -14.58 29.50 -9.90
N TYR A 237 -14.63 28.33 -9.26
CA TYR A 237 -13.44 27.52 -8.97
C TYR A 237 -12.79 27.06 -10.27
N ASN A 238 -11.45 26.93 -10.29
CA ASN A 238 -10.75 26.36 -11.43
C ASN A 238 -10.83 24.82 -11.38
N TRP A 239 -11.92 24.30 -11.93
CA TRP A 239 -12.20 22.87 -12.03
C TRP A 239 -11.19 22.13 -12.92
N ALA A 240 -10.68 22.77 -13.97
CA ALA A 240 -9.66 22.18 -14.84
C ALA A 240 -8.37 21.93 -14.05
N GLN A 241 -7.93 22.90 -13.24
CA GLN A 241 -6.79 22.73 -12.34
C GLN A 241 -7.04 21.62 -11.31
N LEU A 242 -8.21 21.60 -10.68
CA LEU A 242 -8.56 20.58 -9.69
C LEU A 242 -8.50 19.16 -10.28
N LYS A 243 -8.99 18.97 -11.52
CA LYS A 243 -8.91 17.70 -12.25
C LYS A 243 -7.45 17.29 -12.53
N ARG A 244 -6.58 18.22 -12.94
CA ARG A 244 -5.15 17.94 -13.18
C ARG A 244 -4.46 17.41 -11.92
N TYR A 245 -4.73 18.03 -10.77
CA TYR A 245 -4.21 17.58 -9.47
C TYR A 245 -4.77 16.21 -9.06
N ALA A 246 -6.06 15.95 -9.32
CA ALA A 246 -6.66 14.64 -9.09
C ALA A 246 -6.01 13.55 -9.96
N ILE A 247 -5.78 13.83 -11.25
CA ILE A 247 -5.12 12.91 -12.19
C ILE A 247 -3.69 12.62 -11.74
N TYR A 248 -2.92 13.66 -11.41
CA TYR A 248 -1.56 13.51 -10.91
C TYR A 248 -1.53 12.67 -9.62
N GLY A 249 -2.38 12.99 -8.65
CA GLY A 249 -2.42 12.28 -7.37
C GLY A 249 -2.82 10.80 -7.51
N CYS A 250 -3.89 10.53 -8.26
CA CYS A 250 -4.42 9.17 -8.43
C CYS A 250 -3.55 8.28 -9.32
N PHE A 251 -3.11 8.79 -10.47
CA PHE A 251 -2.54 7.93 -11.52
C PHE A 251 -1.04 8.03 -11.66
N ILE A 252 -0.40 9.05 -11.08
CA ILE A 252 1.05 9.25 -11.17
C ILE A 252 1.68 9.11 -9.78
N ALA A 253 1.40 10.03 -8.87
CA ALA A 253 2.01 10.04 -7.55
C ALA A 253 1.67 8.79 -6.74
N GLY A 254 0.40 8.37 -6.72
CA GLY A 254 -0.06 7.20 -5.97
C GLY A 254 0.67 5.91 -6.33
N PRO A 255 0.67 5.47 -7.61
CA PRO A 255 1.40 4.30 -8.04
C PRO A 255 2.91 4.39 -7.84
N VAL A 256 3.53 5.54 -8.14
CA VAL A 256 4.97 5.76 -7.96
C VAL A 256 5.37 5.63 -6.49
N LEU A 257 4.66 6.31 -5.59
CA LEU A 257 4.94 6.27 -4.15
C LEU A 257 4.65 4.88 -3.56
N HIS A 258 3.57 4.21 -4.00
CA HIS A 258 3.29 2.83 -3.56
C HIS A 258 4.41 1.87 -3.94
N GLY A 259 4.86 1.91 -5.20
CA GLY A 259 5.96 1.08 -5.68
C GLY A 259 7.27 1.38 -4.95
N TRP A 260 7.56 2.67 -4.76
CA TRP A 260 8.76 3.12 -4.05
C TRP A 260 8.82 2.63 -2.61
N TYR A 261 7.78 2.90 -1.81
CA TYR A 261 7.77 2.49 -0.41
C TYR A 261 7.78 0.96 -0.25
N LYS A 262 7.10 0.23 -1.15
CA LYS A 262 7.18 -1.24 -1.19
C LYS A 262 8.60 -1.73 -1.43
N TRP A 263 9.34 -1.13 -2.36
CA TRP A 263 10.74 -1.46 -2.61
C TRP A 263 11.63 -1.07 -1.43
N LEU A 264 11.43 0.12 -0.87
CA LEU A 264 12.21 0.66 0.23
C LEU A 264 12.12 -0.23 1.47
N ASP A 265 10.92 -0.72 1.79
CA ASP A 265 10.69 -1.63 2.91
C ASP A 265 11.22 -3.05 2.65
N ALA A 266 11.22 -3.51 1.40
CA ALA A 266 11.81 -4.80 1.04
C ALA A 266 13.35 -4.79 1.16
N TYR A 267 13.99 -3.69 0.78
CA TYR A 267 15.44 -3.53 0.80
C TYR A 267 15.97 -3.23 2.21
N TYR A 268 15.38 -2.25 2.90
CA TYR A 268 15.80 -1.84 4.24
C TYR A 268 14.97 -2.54 5.31
N LYS A 269 15.40 -3.76 5.66
CA LYS A 269 14.79 -4.56 6.73
C LYS A 269 15.20 -4.05 8.12
N GLY A 270 14.24 -4.07 9.05
CA GLY A 270 14.44 -3.65 10.43
C GLY A 270 14.08 -2.19 10.71
N LYS A 271 14.00 -1.84 11.99
CA LYS A 271 13.50 -0.54 12.49
C LYS A 271 14.55 0.26 13.26
N THR A 272 15.83 -0.09 13.12
CA THR A 272 16.92 0.63 13.77
C THR A 272 16.94 2.08 13.28
N MET A 273 17.29 3.02 14.16
CA MET A 273 17.40 4.45 13.83
C MET A 273 18.29 4.70 12.60
N LYS A 274 19.37 3.92 12.45
CA LYS A 274 20.24 3.96 11.28
C LYS A 274 19.50 3.60 9.99
N THR A 275 18.69 2.55 10.00
CA THR A 275 17.87 2.11 8.86
C THR A 275 16.83 3.16 8.50
N VAL A 276 16.18 3.75 9.51
CA VAL A 276 15.20 4.81 9.33
C VAL A 276 15.82 6.08 8.73
N LEU A 277 16.99 6.51 9.23
CA LEU A 277 17.70 7.66 8.70
C LEU A 277 18.19 7.40 7.26
N ALA A 278 18.66 6.20 6.98
CA ALA A 278 19.03 5.81 5.61
C ALA A 278 17.83 5.86 4.66
N LYS A 279 16.68 5.31 5.06
CA LYS A 279 15.42 5.38 4.28
C LYS A 279 15.07 6.83 3.97
N LEU A 280 15.13 7.73 4.95
CA LEU A 280 14.85 9.15 4.80
C LEU A 280 15.78 9.85 3.81
N LEU A 281 17.10 9.59 3.89
CA LEU A 281 18.06 10.20 2.97
C LEU A 281 17.86 9.68 1.54
N VAL A 282 17.58 8.39 1.39
CA VAL A 282 17.26 7.80 0.09
C VAL A 282 15.97 8.38 -0.48
N ASP A 283 14.93 8.56 0.33
CA ASP A 283 13.69 9.22 -0.07
C ASP A 283 13.97 10.66 -0.56
N GLN A 284 14.68 11.45 0.24
CA GLN A 284 14.91 12.86 -0.02
C GLN A 284 15.85 13.12 -1.21
N PHE A 285 16.87 12.29 -1.42
CA PHE A 285 17.90 12.55 -2.43
C PHE A 285 17.79 11.66 -3.67
N VAL A 286 17.03 10.56 -3.61
CA VAL A 286 16.84 9.65 -4.76
C VAL A 286 15.43 9.76 -5.33
N LEU A 287 14.37 9.76 -4.50
CA LEU A 287 12.99 9.83 -4.99
C LEU A 287 12.51 11.26 -5.25
N THR A 288 12.73 12.16 -4.31
CA THR A 288 12.18 13.53 -4.37
C THR A 288 12.57 14.29 -5.64
N PRO A 289 13.83 14.26 -6.14
CA PRO A 289 14.18 14.99 -7.35
C PRO A 289 13.42 14.48 -8.61
N PRO A 290 13.38 13.17 -8.91
CA PRO A 290 12.51 12.63 -9.95
C PRO A 290 11.02 12.96 -9.75
N LEU A 291 10.52 12.87 -8.52
CA LEU A 291 9.11 13.13 -8.22
C LEU A 291 8.72 14.59 -8.52
N ILE A 292 9.54 15.57 -8.12
CA ILE A 292 9.33 16.99 -8.44
C ILE A 292 9.37 17.21 -9.96
N THR A 293 10.29 16.54 -10.66
CA THR A 293 10.42 16.65 -12.12
C THR A 293 9.18 16.12 -12.82
N ILE A 294 8.70 14.94 -12.43
CA ILE A 294 7.48 14.33 -12.94
C ILE A 294 6.27 15.21 -12.63
N PHE A 295 6.19 15.81 -11.43
CA PHE A 295 5.14 16.76 -11.07
C PHE A 295 5.07 17.93 -12.05
N PHE A 296 6.16 18.70 -12.22
CA PHE A 296 6.12 19.88 -13.09
C PHE A 296 5.87 19.51 -14.55
N ILE A 297 6.53 18.46 -15.08
CA ILE A 297 6.34 18.04 -16.47
C ILE A 297 4.91 17.59 -16.72
N SER A 298 4.35 16.74 -15.86
CA SER A 298 2.96 16.25 -16.02
C SER A 298 1.94 17.39 -15.93
N MET A 299 2.15 18.34 -15.02
CA MET A 299 1.29 19.53 -14.91
C MET A 299 1.39 20.43 -16.14
N SER A 300 2.60 20.73 -16.62
CA SER A 300 2.79 21.56 -17.82
C SER A 300 2.23 20.88 -19.08
N LEU A 301 2.30 19.55 -19.14
CA LEU A 301 1.71 18.75 -20.21
C LEU A 301 0.18 18.86 -20.20
N MET A 302 -0.49 18.61 -19.07
CA MET A 302 -1.95 18.71 -18.94
C MET A 302 -2.47 20.16 -19.04
N GLU A 303 -1.60 21.16 -18.85
CA GLU A 303 -1.90 22.58 -19.11
C GLU A 303 -1.78 22.95 -20.60
N GLY A 304 -1.27 22.05 -21.45
CA GLY A 304 -1.08 22.30 -22.87
C GLY A 304 0.05 23.26 -23.21
N LYS A 305 1.05 23.42 -22.32
CA LYS A 305 2.19 24.34 -22.55
C LYS A 305 3.09 23.81 -23.66
N ALA A 306 3.55 24.71 -24.54
CA ALA A 306 4.43 24.37 -25.67
C ALA A 306 5.76 23.73 -25.22
N ASN A 307 6.36 24.24 -24.15
CA ASN A 307 7.57 23.68 -23.55
C ASN A 307 7.30 23.17 -22.13
N MET A 308 7.23 21.84 -21.96
CA MET A 308 6.98 21.22 -20.66
C MET A 308 8.16 21.31 -19.67
N PHE A 309 9.37 21.60 -20.14
CA PHE A 309 10.58 21.62 -19.31
C PHE A 309 10.90 22.99 -18.70
N ASP A 310 10.41 24.08 -19.27
CA ASP A 310 10.85 25.43 -18.91
C ASP A 310 10.45 25.77 -17.46
N GLU A 311 9.20 25.46 -17.10
CA GLU A 311 8.71 25.66 -15.75
C GLU A 311 9.45 24.77 -14.73
N CYS A 312 9.71 23.51 -15.10
CA CYS A 312 10.48 22.59 -14.28
C CYS A 312 11.90 23.14 -14.04
N LYS A 313 12.64 23.53 -15.10
CA LYS A 313 14.00 24.06 -14.98
C LYS A 313 14.06 25.33 -14.11
N ALA A 314 13.07 26.21 -14.24
CA ALA A 314 13.02 27.44 -13.48
C ALA A 314 12.76 27.18 -11.98
N LYS A 315 11.81 26.28 -11.66
CA LYS A 315 11.33 26.10 -10.28
C LYS A 315 12.02 24.98 -9.51
N PHE A 316 12.61 23.99 -10.20
CA PHE A 316 13.13 22.77 -9.59
C PHE A 316 14.06 23.00 -8.41
N VAL A 317 15.09 23.83 -8.57
CA VAL A 317 16.15 24.01 -7.55
C VAL A 317 15.55 24.52 -6.24
N GLN A 318 14.68 25.51 -6.33
CA GLN A 318 14.10 26.12 -5.14
C GLN A 318 12.95 25.26 -4.59
N THR A 319 12.15 24.57 -5.41
CA THR A 319 11.21 23.56 -4.91
C THR A 319 11.94 22.43 -4.17
N PHE A 320 13.07 21.95 -4.69
CA PHE A 320 13.89 20.93 -4.04
C PHE A 320 14.51 21.45 -2.73
N LYS A 321 15.05 22.67 -2.73
CA LYS A 321 15.54 23.32 -1.51
C LYS A 321 14.45 23.42 -0.45
N THR A 322 13.26 23.89 -0.82
CA THR A 322 12.09 23.96 0.09
C THR A 322 11.69 22.57 0.57
N SER A 323 11.75 21.54 -0.27
CA SER A 323 11.53 20.16 0.14
C SER A 323 12.50 19.72 1.21
N CYS A 324 13.80 19.98 1.05
CA CYS A 324 14.79 19.61 2.05
C CYS A 324 14.57 20.36 3.37
N MET A 325 14.29 21.67 3.30
CA MET A 325 14.03 22.49 4.49
C MET A 325 12.74 22.11 5.22
N TYR A 326 11.76 21.53 4.51
CA TYR A 326 10.51 21.06 5.11
C TYR A 326 10.63 19.62 5.64
N TRP A 327 11.03 18.67 4.80
CA TRP A 327 10.97 17.26 5.12
C TRP A 327 12.07 16.80 6.08
N LEU A 328 13.28 17.35 6.01
CA LEU A 328 14.35 16.93 6.93
C LEU A 328 14.01 17.26 8.40
N PRO A 329 13.56 18.48 8.75
CA PRO A 329 13.14 18.78 10.13
C PRO A 329 11.86 18.05 10.54
N VAL A 330 10.85 17.98 9.66
CA VAL A 330 9.59 17.27 9.95
C VAL A 330 9.86 15.82 10.30
N GLN A 331 10.69 15.15 9.52
CA GLN A 331 11.02 13.75 9.78
C GLN A 331 11.93 13.59 10.99
N PHE A 332 12.85 14.52 11.23
CA PHE A 332 13.64 14.51 12.46
C PHE A 332 12.72 14.57 13.70
N LEU A 333 11.72 15.47 13.71
CA LEU A 333 10.72 15.56 14.78
C LEU A 333 9.84 14.31 14.85
N ASN A 334 9.43 13.75 13.71
CA ASN A 334 8.67 12.50 13.64
C ASN A 334 9.39 11.35 14.36
N PHE A 335 10.71 11.22 14.18
CA PHE A 335 11.46 10.14 14.81
C PHE A 335 11.89 10.45 16.24
N LEU A 336 12.10 11.72 16.58
CA LEU A 336 12.53 12.13 17.92
C LEU A 336 11.38 12.16 18.92
N LEU A 337 10.24 12.75 18.54
CA LEU A 337 9.15 13.09 19.47
C LEU A 337 7.91 12.21 19.31
N ILE A 338 7.62 11.72 18.10
CA ILE A 338 6.35 11.03 17.83
C ILE A 338 6.46 9.53 18.14
N PRO A 339 5.63 8.99 19.04
CA PRO A 339 5.59 7.55 19.32
C PRO A 339 5.26 6.76 18.04
N PRO A 340 5.82 5.54 17.86
CA PRO A 340 5.64 4.75 16.64
C PRO A 340 4.18 4.62 16.16
N ALA A 341 3.23 4.47 17.08
CA ALA A 341 1.80 4.35 16.78
C ALA A 341 1.19 5.59 16.09
N PHE A 342 1.74 6.79 16.32
CA PHE A 342 1.20 8.05 15.80
C PHE A 342 1.96 8.59 14.58
N ARG A 343 3.11 7.99 14.23
CA ARG A 343 3.98 8.48 13.14
C ARG A 343 3.27 8.56 11.80
N VAL A 344 2.45 7.56 11.47
CA VAL A 344 1.70 7.52 10.20
C VAL A 344 0.73 8.70 10.10
N SER A 345 -0.01 8.98 11.18
CA SER A 345 -0.94 10.10 11.23
C SER A 345 -0.23 11.45 11.14
N PHE A 346 0.89 11.61 11.85
CA PHE A 346 1.71 12.81 11.81
C PHE A 346 2.25 13.08 10.40
N VAL A 347 2.87 12.08 9.77
CA VAL A 347 3.41 12.19 8.41
C VAL A 347 2.30 12.45 7.39
N SER A 348 1.11 11.90 7.58
CA SER A 348 -0.04 12.17 6.69
C SER A 348 -0.47 13.64 6.73
N ILE A 349 -0.52 14.24 7.92
CA ILE A 349 -0.82 15.67 8.08
C ILE A 349 0.29 16.52 7.45
N ALA A 350 1.55 16.20 7.72
CA ALA A 350 2.68 16.89 7.12
C ALA A 350 2.71 16.77 5.59
N ALA A 351 2.36 15.61 5.04
CA ALA A 351 2.22 15.39 3.61
C ALA A 351 1.15 16.32 3.01
N PHE A 352 -0.01 16.46 3.67
CA PHE A 352 -1.03 17.40 3.23
C PHE A 352 -0.54 18.86 3.23
N CYS A 353 0.18 19.28 4.27
CA CYS A 353 0.81 20.60 4.32
C CYS A 353 1.85 20.79 3.20
N TRP A 354 2.70 19.79 2.94
CA TRP A 354 3.66 19.81 1.85
C TRP A 354 2.99 19.98 0.48
N VAL A 355 1.90 19.25 0.23
CA VAL A 355 1.16 19.37 -1.02
C VAL A 355 0.60 20.78 -1.19
N ASN A 356 0.11 21.43 -0.13
CA ASN A 356 -0.30 22.84 -0.19
C ASN A 356 0.86 23.77 -0.57
N ILE A 357 2.05 23.57 0.03
CA ILE A 357 3.27 24.30 -0.34
C ILE A 357 3.61 24.08 -1.81
N LEU A 358 3.49 22.84 -2.30
CA LEU A 358 3.77 22.50 -3.69
C LEU A 358 2.76 23.14 -4.65
N CYS A 359 1.47 23.16 -4.31
CA CYS A 359 0.44 23.89 -5.06
C CYS A 359 0.74 25.38 -5.12
N TYR A 360 1.14 25.98 -3.99
CA TYR A 360 1.56 27.37 -3.93
C TYR A 360 2.75 27.63 -4.88
N LEU A 361 3.84 26.86 -4.78
CA LEU A 361 5.01 26.99 -5.65
C LEU A 361 4.69 26.80 -7.13
N LYS A 362 3.75 25.90 -7.46
CA LYS A 362 3.24 25.75 -8.83
C LYS A 362 2.48 26.98 -9.30
N SER A 363 1.64 27.56 -8.44
CA SER A 363 0.81 28.74 -8.77
C SER A 363 1.61 30.03 -8.92
N THR A 364 2.78 30.16 -8.28
CA THR A 364 3.64 31.35 -8.37
C THR A 364 4.16 31.53 -9.81
N PRO A 365 4.06 32.72 -10.41
CA PRO A 365 4.57 32.97 -11.75
C PRO A 365 6.11 32.89 -11.80
N VAL A 366 6.65 32.52 -12.96
CA VAL A 366 8.10 32.35 -13.16
C VAL A 366 8.87 33.69 -13.04
N SER A 367 8.23 34.81 -13.37
CA SER A 367 8.81 36.16 -13.28
C SER A 367 9.21 36.56 -11.85
N GLU A 368 8.37 36.27 -10.86
CA GLU A 368 8.68 36.49 -9.44
C GLU A 368 9.84 35.61 -8.97
N TYR A 369 9.98 34.42 -9.55
CA TYR A 369 11.04 33.47 -9.23
C TYR A 369 12.41 33.94 -9.70
N ASN A 370 12.47 34.46 -10.93
CA ASN A 370 13.70 35.02 -11.50
C ASN A 370 14.15 36.28 -10.74
N ASN A 371 13.21 37.13 -10.32
CA ASN A 371 13.51 38.32 -9.51
C ASN A 371 14.08 37.99 -8.13
N ASN A 372 13.61 36.93 -7.47
CA ASN A 372 14.17 36.49 -6.18
C ASN A 372 15.55 35.83 -6.33
N ARG A 373 15.86 35.25 -7.49
CA ARG A 373 17.18 34.65 -7.78
C ARG A 373 18.27 35.69 -8.03
N ILE A 374 17.91 36.89 -8.49
CA ILE A 374 18.84 38.01 -8.75
C ILE A 374 19.19 38.78 -7.47
N LYS A 375 18.39 38.62 -6.39
CA LYS A 375 18.58 39.32 -5.11
C LYS A 375 19.35 38.52 -4.06
N CYS A 376 19.84 37.32 -4.36
CA CYS A 376 20.60 36.47 -3.44
C CYS A 376 22.07 36.36 -3.84
#